data_AF-A0A2G2LXK4-F1
#
_entry.id   AF-A0A2G2LXK4-F1
#
_cell.length_a   1.000
_cell.length_b   1.000
_cell.length_c   1.000
_cell.angle_alpha   90.00
_cell.angle_beta   90.00
_cell.angle_gamma   90.00
#
_symmetry.space_group_name_H-M   'P 1'
#
loop_
_entity.id
_entity.type
_entity.pdbx_description
1 polymer ?
#
loop_
_entity_poly.entity_id
_entity_poly.type
_entity_poly.pdbx_seq_one_letter_code
_entity_poly.pdbx_strand_id
1 'polypeptide(L)'
;MAIVKVLLFVVATTTLAVLIPKYTVHDSIKLNEVERACAIRDTYLMLDNPIVQLFMLKTVVEKKEGNAIYTASYTFFGLKLVQVKLVCNEGSTVVWSRWFNNNM
;
A
#
# COMPACT_ATOMS: atom_id res chain seq x y z
N MET A 1 11.03 -39.23 -10.86
CA MET A 1 9.79 -38.82 -10.15
C MET A 1 10.03 -37.74 -9.08
N ALA A 2 11.12 -37.80 -8.30
CA ALA A 2 11.40 -36.79 -7.26
C ALA A 2 11.64 -35.37 -7.82
N ILE A 3 12.35 -35.23 -8.94
CA ILE A 3 12.66 -33.92 -9.55
C ILE A 3 11.38 -33.17 -9.95
N VAL A 4 10.40 -33.87 -10.54
CA VAL A 4 9.10 -33.26 -10.92
C VAL A 4 8.32 -32.78 -9.69
N LYS A 5 8.38 -33.50 -8.57
CA LYS A 5 7.75 -33.10 -7.30
C LYS A 5 8.42 -31.87 -6.70
N VAL A 6 9.76 -31.82 -6.71
CA VAL A 6 10.52 -30.65 -6.25
C VAL A 6 10.21 -29.42 -7.11
N LEU A 7 10.15 -29.61 -8.43
CA LEU A 7 9.87 -28.52 -9.36
C LEU A 7 8.43 -27.98 -9.20
N LEU A 8 7.45 -28.87 -9.02
CA LEU A 8 6.07 -28.47 -8.68
C LEU A 8 6.00 -27.73 -7.34
N PHE A 9 6.74 -28.18 -6.33
CA PHE A 9 6.77 -27.51 -5.02
C PHE A 9 7.37 -26.11 -5.12
N VAL A 10 8.47 -25.94 -5.85
CA VAL A 10 9.09 -24.63 -6.10
C VAL A 10 8.15 -23.70 -6.86
N VAL A 11 7.48 -24.20 -7.91
CA VAL A 11 6.51 -23.42 -8.70
C VAL A 11 5.30 -23.03 -7.85
N ALA A 12 4.77 -23.95 -7.04
CA ALA A 12 3.63 -23.70 -6.16
C ALA A 12 3.95 -22.67 -5.08
N THR A 13 5.13 -22.78 -4.43
CA THR A 13 5.56 -21.83 -3.39
C THR A 13 5.84 -20.44 -3.97
N THR A 14 6.45 -20.34 -5.16
CA THR A 14 6.65 -19.04 -5.83
C THR A 14 5.35 -18.41 -6.28
N THR A 15 4.42 -19.18 -6.86
CA THR A 15 3.10 -18.64 -7.25
C THR A 15 2.30 -18.16 -6.03
N LEU A 16 2.29 -18.91 -4.93
CA LEU A 16 1.65 -18.48 -3.68
C LEU A 16 2.28 -17.19 -3.14
N ALA A 17 3.61 -17.10 -3.10
CA ALA A 17 4.31 -15.91 -2.62
C ALA A 17 4.00 -14.64 -3.44
N VAL A 18 3.76 -14.78 -4.74
CA VAL A 18 3.41 -13.65 -5.63
C VAL A 18 1.93 -13.30 -5.57
N LEU A 19 1.04 -14.29 -5.45
CA LEU A 19 -0.41 -14.07 -5.52
C LEU A 19 -0.99 -13.55 -4.19
N ILE A 20 -0.51 -14.03 -3.04
CA ILE A 20 -1.08 -13.65 -1.73
C ILE A 20 -1.07 -12.12 -1.51
N PRO A 21 0.05 -11.39 -1.69
CA PRO A 21 0.05 -9.94 -1.45
C PRO A 21 -0.94 -9.18 -2.34
N LYS A 22 -1.08 -9.63 -3.59
CA LYS A 22 -2.00 -9.04 -4.58
C LYS A 22 -3.46 -9.17 -4.17
N TYR A 23 -3.83 -10.30 -3.55
CA TYR A 23 -5.17 -10.59 -3.03
C TYR A 23 -5.38 -10.21 -1.57
N THR A 24 -4.41 -9.56 -0.90
CA THR A 24 -4.61 -9.11 0.48
C THR A 24 -4.67 -7.59 0.56
N VAL A 25 -3.99 -6.90 -0.36
CA VAL A 25 -3.92 -5.43 -0.38
C VAL A 25 -4.86 -4.87 -1.43
N HIS A 26 -6.04 -4.42 -0.99
CA HIS A 26 -7.03 -3.75 -1.85
C HIS A 26 -7.66 -2.58 -1.11
N ASP A 27 -8.32 -1.70 -1.86
CA ASP A 27 -9.12 -0.63 -1.28
C ASP A 27 -10.25 -1.27 -0.46
N SER A 28 -10.28 -1.01 0.85
CA SER A 28 -11.34 -1.51 1.73
C SER A 28 -12.63 -0.72 1.60
N ILE A 29 -12.57 0.45 0.95
CA ILE A 29 -13.73 1.30 0.67
C ILE A 29 -13.78 1.64 -0.82
N LYS A 30 -14.97 1.56 -1.40
CA LYS A 30 -15.24 2.11 -2.74
C LYS A 30 -15.38 3.63 -2.64
N LEU A 31 -14.32 4.35 -3.00
CA LEU A 31 -14.38 5.80 -3.24
C LEU A 31 -14.81 6.09 -4.68
N ASN A 32 -15.29 7.31 -4.92
CA ASN A 32 -15.38 7.83 -6.28
C ASN A 32 -13.99 7.89 -6.92
N GLU A 33 -13.88 7.68 -8.23
CA GLU A 33 -12.60 7.65 -8.94
C GLU A 33 -11.80 8.93 -8.76
N VAL A 34 -12.48 10.09 -8.72
CA VAL A 34 -11.86 11.40 -8.49
C VAL A 34 -11.22 11.51 -7.10
N GLU A 35 -11.96 11.10 -6.06
CA GLU A 35 -11.46 11.12 -4.67
C GLU A 35 -10.30 10.15 -4.50
N ARG A 36 -10.40 8.98 -5.13
CA ARG A 36 -9.35 7.96 -5.13
C ARG A 36 -8.08 8.47 -5.83
N ALA A 37 -8.22 9.08 -7.01
CA ALA A 37 -7.09 9.61 -7.75
C ALA A 37 -6.39 10.74 -6.97
N CYS A 38 -7.16 11.64 -6.37
CA CYS A 38 -6.66 12.67 -5.47
C CYS A 38 -5.90 12.05 -4.29
N ALA A 39 -6.52 11.11 -3.57
CA ALA A 39 -5.93 10.51 -2.38
C ALA A 39 -4.61 9.79 -2.68
N ILE A 40 -4.57 9.03 -3.77
CA ILE A 40 -3.35 8.35 -4.21
C ILE A 40 -2.29 9.40 -4.55
N ARG A 41 -2.59 10.36 -5.44
CA ARG A 41 -1.63 11.40 -5.86
C ARG A 41 -1.03 12.15 -4.67
N ASP A 42 -1.88 12.64 -3.76
CA ASP A 42 -1.42 13.42 -2.62
C ASP A 42 -0.62 12.57 -1.64
N THR A 43 -0.92 11.28 -1.52
CA THR A 43 -0.08 10.33 -0.76
C THR A 43 1.30 10.16 -1.40
N TYR A 44 1.39 10.03 -2.72
CA TYR A 44 2.67 9.93 -3.42
C TYR A 44 3.51 11.20 -3.26
N LEU A 45 2.89 12.38 -3.34
CA LEU A 45 3.55 13.66 -3.13
C LEU A 45 4.04 13.82 -1.68
N MET A 46 3.24 13.40 -0.69
CA MET A 46 3.65 13.43 0.71
C MET A 46 4.81 12.45 0.99
N LEU A 47 4.81 11.31 0.30
CA LEU A 47 5.83 10.28 0.41
C LEU A 47 6.92 10.41 -0.66
N ASP A 48 7.21 11.64 -1.11
CA ASP A 48 8.26 11.93 -2.10
C ASP A 48 9.67 11.81 -1.52
N ASN A 49 9.92 10.69 -0.82
CA ASN A 49 11.22 10.28 -0.37
C ASN A 49 11.63 9.05 -1.20
N PRO A 50 12.79 9.08 -1.88
CA PRO A 50 13.22 8.00 -2.76
C PRO A 50 13.36 6.65 -2.04
N ILE A 51 13.70 6.65 -0.74
CA ILE A 51 13.78 5.44 0.07
C ILE A 51 12.38 4.83 0.26
N VAL A 52 11.38 5.67 0.59
CA VAL A 52 9.99 5.22 0.78
C VAL A 52 9.44 4.65 -0.52
N GLN A 53 9.68 5.31 -1.65
CA GLN A 53 9.22 4.87 -2.97
C GLN A 53 9.83 3.53 -3.39
N LEU A 54 11.10 3.26 -3.03
CA LEU A 54 11.73 1.97 -3.31
C LEU A 54 10.99 0.78 -2.67
N PHE A 55 10.47 0.99 -1.46
CA PHE A 55 9.77 -0.06 -0.71
C PHE A 55 8.26 -0.05 -0.93
N MET A 56 7.70 1.03 -1.45
CA MET A 56 6.26 1.18 -1.68
C MET A 56 5.86 0.52 -3.00
N LEU A 57 5.09 -0.57 -2.90
CA LEU A 57 4.54 -1.26 -4.07
C LEU A 57 3.14 -0.76 -4.42
N LYS A 58 2.29 -0.60 -3.41
CA LYS A 58 0.87 -0.30 -3.61
C LYS A 58 0.33 0.57 -2.50
N THR A 59 -0.34 1.65 -2.89
CA THR A 59 -1.16 2.47 -2.00
C THR A 59 -2.62 2.09 -2.18
N VAL A 60 -3.32 1.89 -1.07
CA VAL A 60 -4.74 1.62 -1.04
C VAL A 60 -5.45 2.56 -0.09
N VAL A 61 -6.74 2.74 -0.31
CA VAL A 61 -7.61 3.50 0.57
C VAL A 61 -8.13 2.57 1.66
N GLU A 62 -7.77 2.84 2.91
CA GLU A 62 -8.21 2.02 4.05
C GLU A 62 -9.55 2.47 4.61
N LYS A 63 -9.71 3.78 4.82
CA LYS A 63 -10.92 4.34 5.44
C LYS A 63 -11.21 5.77 5.00
N LYS A 64 -12.48 6.19 5.13
CA LYS A 64 -12.95 7.56 4.92
C LYS A 64 -13.75 7.99 6.14
N GLU A 65 -13.42 9.14 6.72
CA GLU A 65 -14.11 9.74 7.86
C GLU A 65 -14.48 11.18 7.49
N GLY A 66 -15.73 11.40 7.07
CA GLY A 66 -16.17 12.69 6.52
C GLY A 66 -15.37 13.05 5.26
N ASN A 67 -14.66 14.19 5.29
CA ASN A 67 -13.79 14.64 4.20
C ASN A 67 -12.37 14.06 4.27
N ALA A 68 -11.99 13.42 5.38
CA ALA A 68 -10.67 12.83 5.54
C ALA A 68 -10.63 11.42 4.93
N ILE A 69 -9.63 11.18 4.09
CA ILE A 69 -9.33 9.90 3.47
C ILE A 69 -8.03 9.38 4.10
N TYR A 70 -8.01 8.11 4.47
CA TYR A 70 -6.83 7.46 4.99
C TYR A 70 -6.34 6.45 3.96
N THR A 71 -5.13 6.68 3.49
CA THR A 71 -4.44 5.79 2.58
C THR A 71 -3.36 5.04 3.34
N ALA A 72 -3.11 3.80 2.94
CA ALA A 72 -2.00 3.02 3.42
C ALA A 72 -1.19 2.51 2.25
N SER A 73 0.12 2.69 2.36
CA SER A 73 1.09 2.17 1.42
C SER A 73 1.70 0.89 1.96
N TYR A 74 1.84 -0.11 1.09
CA TYR A 74 2.29 -1.45 1.42
C TYR A 74 3.52 -1.83 0.61
N THR A 75 4.35 -2.68 1.20
CA THR A 75 5.53 -3.29 0.58
C THR A 75 5.17 -4.48 -0.33
N PHE A 76 6.18 -5.00 -1.04
CA PHE A 76 6.08 -6.23 -1.84
C PHE A 76 5.50 -7.43 -1.08
N PHE A 77 5.73 -7.54 0.23
CA PHE A 77 5.22 -8.62 1.05
C PHE A 77 3.84 -8.35 1.65
N GLY A 78 3.16 -7.29 1.22
CA GLY A 78 1.87 -6.89 1.81
C GLY A 78 2.01 -6.34 3.23
N LEU A 79 3.23 -5.97 3.66
CA LEU A 79 3.43 -5.32 4.96
C LEU A 79 3.12 -3.84 4.83
N LYS A 80 2.25 -3.33 5.72
CA LYS A 80 1.92 -1.91 5.83
C LYS A 80 3.17 -1.11 6.17
N LEU A 81 3.51 -0.15 5.31
CA LEU A 81 4.70 0.69 5.40
C LEU A 81 4.37 2.01 6.10
N VAL A 82 3.37 2.73 5.59
CA VAL A 82 2.97 4.06 6.07
C VAL A 82 1.48 4.26 5.85
N GLN A 83 0.86 5.03 6.74
CA GLN A 83 -0.52 5.46 6.66
C GLN A 83 -0.57 6.98 6.66
N VAL A 84 -1.26 7.53 5.66
CA VAL A 84 -1.41 8.97 5.49
C VAL A 84 -2.89 9.31 5.63
N LYS A 85 -3.19 10.32 6.44
CA LYS A 85 -4.49 10.99 6.45
C LYS A 85 -4.38 12.19 5.54
N LEU A 86 -5.32 12.32 4.63
CA LEU A 86 -5.36 13.43 3.69
C LEU A 86 -6.77 13.94 3.54
N VAL A 87 -6.88 15.23 3.25
CA VAL A 87 -8.10 15.88 2.81
C VAL A 87 -7.77 16.53 1.48
N CYS A 88 -8.48 16.11 0.43
CA CYS A 88 -8.21 16.55 -0.93
C CYS A 88 -8.18 18.07 -1.04
N ASN A 89 -7.06 18.62 -1.54
CA ASN A 89 -6.79 20.05 -1.71
C ASN A 89 -6.67 20.88 -0.42
N GLU A 90 -6.70 20.28 0.77
CA GLU A 90 -6.49 21.00 2.04
C GLU A 90 -5.14 20.65 2.68
N GLY A 91 -4.77 19.36 2.69
CA GLY A 91 -3.51 18.94 3.27
C GLY A 91 -3.40 17.44 3.51
N SER A 92 -2.19 16.98 3.86
CA SER A 92 -1.90 15.59 4.19
C SER A 92 -0.98 15.50 5.40
N THR A 93 -1.11 14.41 6.16
CA THR A 93 -0.35 14.16 7.38
C THR A 93 -0.09 12.67 7.52
N VAL A 94 1.13 12.29 7.87
CA VAL A 94 1.47 10.91 8.19
C VAL A 94 0.90 10.57 9.56
N VAL A 95 -0.01 9.60 9.63
CA VAL A 95 -0.64 9.17 10.90
C VAL A 95 0.19 8.06 11.56
N TRP A 96 0.83 7.23 10.73
CA TRP A 96 1.62 6.12 11.20
C TRP A 96 2.65 5.73 10.16
N SER A 97 3.84 5.33 10.60
CA SER A 97 4.79 4.66 9.71
C SER A 97 5.57 3.58 10.45
N ARG A 98 6.01 2.57 9.70
CA ARG A 98 6.74 1.44 10.27
C ARG A 98 8.22 1.73 10.53
N TRP A 99 8.86 2.55 9.69
CA TRP A 99 10.32 2.80 9.73
C TRP A 99 10.68 4.29 9.82
N PHE A 100 9.72 5.17 9.55
CA PHE A 100 9.92 6.61 9.49
C PHE A 100 9.16 7.25 10.67
N ASN A 101 9.57 6.92 11.90
CA ASN A 101 8.98 7.55 13.07
C ASN A 101 9.52 8.97 13.16
N ASN A 102 8.96 9.86 12.34
CA ASN A 102 9.31 11.26 12.36
C ASN A 102 8.03 12.07 12.50
N ASN A 103 7.99 12.82 13.59
CA ASN A 103 7.21 14.04 13.75
C ASN A 103 7.64 15.07 12.68
N MET A 104 7.39 14.78 11.40
CA MET A 104 7.54 15.71 10.27
C MET A 104 6.18 16.33 9.97
#